data_AF-A0A0F9PR00-F1
#
_entry.id   AF-A0A0F9PR00-F1
#
_cell.length_a   1.000
_cell.length_b   1.000
_cell.length_c   1.000
_cell.angle_alpha   90.00
_cell.angle_beta   90.00
_cell.angle_gamma   90.00
#
_symmetry.space_group_name_H-M   'P 1'
#
loop_
_entity.id
_entity.type
_entity.pdbx_description
1 polymer ?
#
loop_
_entity_poly.entity_id
_entity_poly.type
_entity_poly.pdbx_seq_one_letter_code
_entity_poly.pdbx_strand_id
1 'polypeptide(L)'
;QDMAVLGSVYGFVDCVVRPGEEVLHHFDPTKWGGGSNHTVDSRHTSSFDSIVRIASGIGLELIEAPRALPVLDENDYRKIRYYVQSFYQQKNDVTGQGGFLSRLLGGSDSGKQRRSVMVTEVMGPGWWQRYENKELVAEGENPLGIVPVVHVQNIAQPYFYEGISDVGQLMPLQDELNTRLSDRASRITFGAFKMYLAKGIEGVEDKPVSPGRMWCTDNPDATIEEFGGDSSVPSEDKHINEIREAMDKISGVTPVVAGVLKNKLGNLTSGVALKMTYMGMLARTTRKQFTYGEGVKEICRLVLHTLDVCGVYRTKPSEREFEVRFANPLPENMMERLEEARIKKELGVSQELLLSELGY
;
A
#
# COMPACT_ATOMS: atom_id res chain seq x y z
N GLN A 1 4.36 6.20 -5.65
CA GLN A 1 2.93 5.97 -5.34
C GLN A 1 2.77 4.65 -4.58
N ASP A 2 3.27 3.55 -5.10
CA ASP A 2 3.15 2.21 -4.49
C ASP A 2 3.67 2.14 -3.06
N MET A 3 4.80 2.79 -2.77
CA MET A 3 5.34 2.93 -1.41
C MET A 3 4.29 3.47 -0.42
N ALA A 4 3.56 4.51 -0.83
CA ALA A 4 2.52 5.11 0.00
C ALA A 4 1.29 4.21 0.17
N VAL A 5 0.95 3.41 -0.85
CA VAL A 5 -0.15 2.44 -0.77
C VAL A 5 0.20 1.34 0.24
N LEU A 6 1.37 0.73 0.10
CA LEU A 6 1.84 -0.31 1.01
C LEU A 6 1.89 0.18 2.45
N GLY A 7 2.49 1.35 2.69
CA GLY A 7 2.49 1.94 4.03
C GLY A 7 1.09 2.25 4.56
N SER A 8 0.16 2.70 3.72
CA SER A 8 -1.21 2.98 4.17
C SER A 8 -1.97 1.72 4.61
N VAL A 9 -1.66 0.57 3.98
CA VAL A 9 -2.27 -0.73 4.29
C VAL A 9 -1.60 -1.38 5.51
N TYR A 10 -0.26 -1.48 5.50
CA TYR A 10 0.48 -2.25 6.49
C TYR A 10 1.10 -1.43 7.62
N GLY A 11 1.03 -0.10 7.55
CA GLY A 11 1.64 0.81 8.52
C GLY A 11 3.10 1.15 8.23
N PHE A 12 3.76 0.41 7.34
CA PHE A 12 5.12 0.69 6.87
C PHE A 12 5.36 0.09 5.49
N VAL A 13 6.51 0.44 4.93
CA VAL A 13 7.05 -0.15 3.69
C VAL A 13 8.56 -0.14 3.77
N ASP A 14 9.16 -1.23 3.32
CA ASP A 14 10.61 -1.35 3.21
C ASP A 14 11.00 -1.29 1.74
N CYS A 15 12.11 -0.62 1.45
CA CYS A 15 12.71 -0.56 0.13
C CYS A 15 14.09 -1.21 0.18
N VAL A 16 14.25 -2.33 -0.51
CA VAL A 16 15.55 -2.99 -0.68
C VAL A 16 16.24 -2.40 -1.90
N VAL A 17 17.45 -1.88 -1.72
CA VAL A 17 18.28 -1.37 -2.82
C VAL A 17 19.17 -2.50 -3.32
N ARG A 18 18.93 -2.96 -4.55
CA ARG A 18 19.67 -4.04 -5.20
C ARG A 18 20.67 -3.42 -6.19
N PRO A 19 21.99 -3.59 -6.01
CA PRO A 19 22.96 -2.98 -6.92
C PRO A 19 22.78 -3.40 -8.39
N GLY A 20 22.34 -4.64 -8.66
CA GLY A 20 22.29 -5.19 -10.02
C GLY A 20 23.66 -5.70 -10.49
N GLU A 21 23.67 -6.56 -11.51
CA GLU A 21 24.89 -7.24 -11.99
C GLU A 21 25.93 -6.27 -12.54
N GLU A 22 25.51 -5.28 -13.36
CA GLU A 22 26.42 -4.32 -13.99
C GLU A 22 27.16 -3.45 -12.95
N VAL A 23 26.47 -3.06 -11.87
CA VAL A 23 27.08 -2.31 -10.76
C VAL A 23 28.06 -3.21 -9.99
N LEU A 24 27.67 -4.44 -9.67
CA LEU A 24 28.52 -5.39 -8.94
C LEU A 24 29.78 -5.78 -9.72
N HIS A 25 29.76 -5.78 -11.05
CA HIS A 25 30.95 -6.04 -11.87
C HIS A 25 32.08 -5.02 -11.65
N HIS A 26 31.78 -3.82 -11.16
CA HIS A 26 32.78 -2.79 -10.87
C HIS A 26 33.34 -2.89 -9.45
N PHE A 27 32.74 -3.71 -8.58
CA PHE A 27 33.19 -3.89 -7.21
C PHE A 27 34.57 -4.58 -7.17
N ASP A 28 35.51 -3.93 -6.49
CA ASP A 28 36.87 -4.42 -6.30
C ASP A 28 37.17 -4.55 -4.80
N PRO A 29 37.10 -5.77 -4.23
CA PRO A 29 37.27 -5.99 -2.79
C PRO A 29 38.67 -5.60 -2.29
N THR A 30 39.67 -5.51 -3.18
CA THR A 30 41.05 -5.17 -2.79
C THR A 30 41.26 -3.68 -2.53
N LYS A 31 40.32 -2.82 -2.97
CA LYS A 31 40.37 -1.36 -2.80
C LYS A 31 39.62 -0.87 -1.57
N TRP A 32 38.94 -1.74 -0.84
CA TRP A 32 38.14 -1.39 0.33
C TRP A 32 38.67 -2.08 1.60
N GLY A 33 39.88 -1.72 2.00
CA GLY A 33 40.48 -2.11 3.28
C GLY A 33 40.96 -0.89 4.04
N GLY A 34 40.57 -0.74 5.31
CA GLY A 34 40.91 0.40 6.15
C GLY A 34 42.43 0.56 6.31
N GLY A 35 43.03 1.46 5.53
CA GLY A 35 44.46 1.77 5.64
C GLY A 35 45.15 2.24 4.36
N SER A 36 44.51 2.15 3.20
CA SER A 36 45.14 2.58 1.94
C SER A 36 44.92 4.07 1.66
N ASN A 37 46.00 4.84 1.75
CA ASN A 37 46.14 6.11 1.03
C ASN A 37 46.08 5.82 -0.47
N HIS A 38 44.87 5.73 -1.03
CA HIS A 38 44.68 5.49 -2.44
C HIS A 38 44.86 6.80 -3.23
N THR A 39 45.99 6.89 -3.91
CA THR A 39 46.21 7.81 -5.01
C THR A 39 45.12 7.62 -6.06
N VAL A 40 44.46 8.73 -6.42
CA VAL A 40 43.44 8.81 -7.47
C VAL A 40 44.05 8.32 -8.78
N ASP A 41 43.81 7.08 -9.18
CA ASP A 41 44.14 6.63 -10.53
C ASP A 41 43.05 7.20 -11.46
N SER A 42 43.34 8.38 -12.00
CA SER A 42 42.48 9.25 -12.79
C SER A 42 42.13 8.71 -14.19
N ARG A 43 42.21 7.39 -14.39
CA ARG A 43 42.17 6.77 -15.72
C ARG A 43 40.84 6.20 -16.19
N HIS A 44 39.79 6.28 -15.36
CA HIS A 44 38.43 5.97 -15.81
C HIS A 44 37.42 6.99 -15.25
N THR A 45 37.47 8.22 -15.74
CA THR A 45 36.30 9.11 -15.67
C THR A 45 35.27 8.61 -16.68
N SER A 46 34.44 7.66 -16.25
CA SER A 46 33.22 7.30 -16.98
C SER A 46 32.39 8.55 -17.23
N SER A 47 31.88 8.72 -18.44
CA SER A 47 30.99 9.85 -18.76
C SER A 47 29.77 9.83 -17.83
N PHE A 48 29.21 11.00 -17.55
CA PHE A 48 28.00 11.12 -16.73
C PHE A 48 26.87 10.21 -17.24
N ASP A 49 26.66 10.17 -18.57
CA ASP A 49 25.66 9.29 -19.19
C ASP A 49 25.94 7.80 -18.93
N SER A 50 27.22 7.40 -18.89
CA SER A 50 27.59 6.02 -18.56
C SER A 50 27.29 5.69 -17.10
N ILE A 51 27.52 6.64 -16.18
CA ILE A 51 27.20 6.48 -14.76
C ILE A 51 25.69 6.35 -14.58
N VAL A 52 24.90 7.21 -15.23
CA VAL A 52 23.43 7.15 -15.19
C VAL A 52 22.91 5.83 -15.75
N ARG A 53 23.50 5.33 -16.85
CA ARG A 53 23.14 4.02 -17.40
C ARG A 53 23.41 2.90 -16.40
N ILE A 54 24.60 2.86 -15.80
CA ILE A 54 24.96 1.84 -14.80
C ILE A 54 24.05 1.93 -13.56
N ALA A 55 23.80 3.16 -13.08
CA ALA A 55 22.91 3.42 -11.96
C ALA A 55 21.45 2.99 -12.24
N SER A 56 21.00 3.02 -13.50
CA SER A 56 19.66 2.53 -13.87
C SER A 56 19.48 1.02 -13.66
N GLY A 57 20.58 0.26 -13.53
CA GLY A 57 20.56 -1.15 -13.14
C GLY A 57 20.30 -1.40 -11.65
N ILE A 58 20.32 -0.36 -10.81
CA ILE A 58 19.99 -0.47 -9.39
C ILE A 58 18.49 -0.67 -9.25
N GLY A 59 18.11 -1.84 -8.74
CA GLY A 59 16.72 -2.18 -8.43
C GLY A 59 16.28 -1.57 -7.11
N LEU A 60 15.10 -0.94 -7.11
CA LEU A 60 14.39 -0.53 -5.89
C LEU A 60 13.21 -1.48 -5.69
N GLU A 61 13.37 -2.45 -4.80
CA GLU A 61 12.35 -3.46 -4.53
C GLU A 61 11.55 -3.06 -3.29
N LEU A 62 10.27 -2.73 -3.48
CA LEU A 62 9.37 -2.51 -2.36
C LEU A 62 8.92 -3.85 -1.77
N ILE A 63 9.13 -4.04 -0.47
CA ILE A 63 8.77 -5.25 0.25
C ILE A 63 7.48 -5.02 1.02
N GLU A 64 6.50 -5.88 0.77
CA GLU A 64 5.25 -5.91 1.53
C GLU A 64 5.48 -6.50 2.92
N ALA A 65 4.79 -5.95 3.93
CA ALA A 65 4.96 -6.38 5.32
C ALA A 65 4.83 -7.90 5.56
N PRO A 66 3.91 -8.65 4.91
CA PRO A 66 3.79 -10.10 5.12
C PRO A 66 5.03 -10.90 4.71
N ARG A 67 5.89 -10.32 3.86
CA ARG A 67 7.14 -10.94 3.42
C ARG A 67 8.32 -10.54 4.29
N ALA A 68 8.23 -9.43 5.03
CA ALA A 68 9.33 -8.80 5.75
C ALA A 68 9.49 -9.36 7.17
N LEU A 69 10.73 -9.66 7.55
CA LEU A 69 11.12 -10.18 8.86
C LEU A 69 12.43 -9.48 9.29
N PRO A 70 12.37 -8.23 9.76
CA PRO A 70 13.54 -7.49 10.21
C PRO A 70 14.04 -8.04 11.56
N VAL A 71 15.35 -8.19 11.70
CA VAL A 71 16.02 -8.48 12.97
C VAL A 71 16.64 -7.17 13.46
N LEU A 72 16.03 -6.59 14.48
CA LEU A 72 16.37 -5.27 15.00
C LEU A 72 17.52 -5.34 16.02
N ASP A 73 18.14 -4.19 16.28
CA ASP A 73 19.04 -4.02 17.41
C ASP A 73 18.24 -4.05 18.72
N GLU A 74 18.75 -4.73 19.74
CA GLU A 74 18.06 -4.91 21.03
C GLU A 74 17.83 -3.58 21.76
N ASN A 75 18.65 -2.56 21.49
CA ASN A 75 18.59 -1.26 22.15
C ASN A 75 18.05 -0.15 21.24
N ASP A 76 17.84 -0.41 19.94
CA ASP A 76 17.33 0.57 19.00
C ASP A 76 16.43 -0.08 17.93
N TYR A 77 15.12 0.13 18.09
CA TYR A 77 14.09 -0.38 17.18
C TYR A 77 14.20 0.16 15.74
N ARG A 78 14.95 1.26 15.53
CA ARG A 78 15.16 1.87 14.21
C ARG A 78 16.31 1.22 13.44
N LYS A 79 17.17 0.46 14.12
CA LYS A 79 18.38 -0.11 13.54
C LYS A 79 18.15 -1.57 13.18
N ILE A 80 18.20 -1.86 11.88
CA ILE A 80 18.11 -3.23 11.35
C ILE A 80 19.51 -3.86 11.38
N ARG A 81 19.66 -4.99 12.09
CA ARG A 81 20.91 -5.78 12.11
C ARG A 81 20.96 -6.78 10.97
N TYR A 82 19.83 -7.44 10.71
CA TYR A 82 19.64 -8.32 9.57
C TYR A 82 18.25 -8.12 9.02
N TYR A 83 18.09 -8.26 7.71
CA TYR A 83 16.80 -8.23 7.06
C TYR A 83 16.51 -9.58 6.45
N VAL A 84 15.40 -10.20 6.86
CA VAL A 84 14.94 -11.46 6.28
C VAL A 84 13.69 -11.17 5.47
N GLN A 85 13.57 -11.78 4.29
CA GLN A 85 12.32 -11.82 3.57
C GLN A 85 11.96 -13.22 3.08
N SER A 86 10.67 -13.55 3.06
CA SER A 86 10.18 -14.86 2.60
C SER A 86 9.03 -14.72 1.62
N PHE A 87 9.10 -15.41 0.47
CA PHE A 87 8.09 -15.31 -0.58
C PHE A 87 8.09 -16.51 -1.53
N TYR A 88 6.99 -16.70 -2.26
CA TYR A 88 6.89 -17.73 -3.28
C TYR A 88 7.33 -17.18 -4.64
N GLN A 89 8.31 -17.82 -5.27
CA GLN A 89 8.76 -17.51 -6.62
C GLN A 89 8.26 -18.56 -7.60
N GLN A 90 7.61 -18.13 -8.68
CA GLN A 90 7.29 -18.99 -9.81
C GLN A 90 8.55 -19.19 -10.67
N LYS A 91 8.99 -20.44 -10.82
CA LYS A 91 10.11 -20.79 -11.71
C LYS A 91 9.60 -20.96 -13.14
N ASN A 92 10.50 -20.80 -14.10
CA ASN A 92 10.21 -21.06 -15.52
C ASN A 92 10.07 -22.56 -15.85
N ASP A 93 10.28 -23.42 -14.86
CA ASP A 93 10.06 -24.86 -14.95
C ASP A 93 8.58 -25.22 -14.71
N VAL A 94 8.09 -26.18 -15.48
CA VAL A 94 6.76 -26.76 -15.28
C VAL A 94 6.86 -27.87 -14.22
N THR A 95 5.85 -28.00 -13.36
CA THR A 95 5.72 -29.17 -12.48
C THR A 95 5.69 -30.45 -13.31
N GLY A 96 6.81 -31.16 -13.35
CA GLY A 96 6.96 -32.43 -14.03
C GLY A 96 6.37 -33.57 -13.20
N GLN A 97 5.05 -33.65 -13.08
CA GLN A 97 4.38 -34.87 -12.64
C GLN A 97 3.21 -35.20 -13.57
N GLY A 98 3.58 -35.80 -14.70
CA GLY A 98 2.67 -36.50 -15.58
C GLY A 98 3.45 -37.60 -16.28
N GLY A 99 3.71 -38.69 -15.56
CA GLY A 99 4.22 -39.92 -16.18
C GLY A 99 3.32 -40.31 -17.36
N PHE A 100 3.89 -40.98 -18.35
CA PHE A 100 3.22 -41.37 -19.61
C PHE A 100 1.81 -41.97 -19.41
N LEU A 101 1.56 -42.61 -18.26
CA LEU A 101 0.29 -43.19 -17.84
C LEU A 101 -0.84 -42.16 -17.55
N SER A 102 -0.54 -40.94 -17.10
CA SER A 102 -1.59 -39.92 -16.84
C SER A 102 -2.16 -39.29 -18.11
N ARG A 103 -1.43 -39.35 -19.24
CA ARG A 103 -1.93 -38.92 -20.56
C ARG A 103 -2.89 -39.92 -21.21
N LEU A 104 -2.85 -41.18 -20.80
CA LEU A 104 -3.64 -42.26 -21.40
C LEU A 104 -5.01 -42.46 -20.71
N LEU A 105 -5.20 -41.89 -19.52
CA LEU A 105 -6.42 -42.00 -18.72
C LEU A 105 -7.11 -40.64 -18.54
N GLY A 106 -7.55 -40.03 -19.65
CA GLY A 106 -8.71 -39.11 -19.71
C GLY A 106 -8.86 -37.99 -18.67
N GLY A 107 -7.79 -37.58 -17.98
CA GLY A 107 -7.83 -36.55 -16.96
C GLY A 107 -7.93 -35.17 -17.60
N SER A 108 -8.91 -34.38 -17.15
CA SER A 108 -9.10 -32.98 -17.55
C SER A 108 -7.77 -32.23 -17.59
N ASP A 109 -7.63 -31.33 -18.57
CA ASP A 109 -6.51 -30.39 -18.74
C ASP A 109 -6.32 -29.52 -17.48
N SER A 110 -5.76 -30.10 -16.42
CA SER A 110 -5.29 -29.37 -15.26
C SER A 110 -4.03 -28.66 -15.73
N GLY A 111 -4.23 -27.42 -16.18
CA GLY A 111 -3.20 -26.61 -16.81
C GLY A 111 -1.86 -26.73 -16.08
N LYS A 112 -0.80 -26.93 -16.87
CA LYS A 112 0.60 -26.99 -16.42
C LYS A 112 0.89 -25.88 -15.43
N GLN A 113 0.83 -26.16 -14.12
CA GLN A 113 1.16 -25.18 -13.11
C GLN A 113 2.67 -25.01 -13.09
N ARG A 114 3.12 -23.76 -13.22
CA ARG A 114 4.53 -23.40 -13.02
C ARG A 114 4.97 -23.84 -11.63
N ARG A 115 6.18 -24.36 -11.52
CA ARG A 115 6.72 -24.80 -10.24
C ARG A 115 6.91 -23.57 -9.35
N SER A 116 6.27 -23.58 -8.18
CA SER A 116 6.46 -22.56 -7.15
C SER A 116 7.48 -23.05 -6.12
N VAL A 117 8.36 -22.16 -5.68
CA VAL A 117 9.40 -22.42 -4.68
C VAL A 117 9.32 -21.35 -3.60
N MET A 118 9.39 -21.76 -2.34
CA MET A 118 9.50 -20.83 -1.21
C MET A 118 10.95 -20.34 -1.13
N VAL A 119 11.15 -19.04 -1.31
CA VAL A 119 12.44 -18.36 -1.23
C VAL A 119 12.52 -17.65 0.11
N THR A 120 13.66 -17.79 0.80
CA THR A 120 14.01 -16.97 1.96
C THR A 120 15.35 -16.30 1.72
N GLU A 121 15.40 -14.98 1.82
CA GLU A 121 16.63 -14.22 1.70
C GLU A 121 16.99 -13.60 3.04
N VAL A 122 18.26 -13.66 3.40
CA VAL A 122 18.83 -13.05 4.60
C VAL A 122 19.90 -12.06 4.15
N MET A 123 19.76 -10.80 4.55
CA MET A 123 20.68 -9.73 4.20
C MET A 123 21.24 -9.10 5.49
N GLY A 124 22.54 -9.26 5.72
CA GLY A 124 23.27 -8.64 6.82
C GLY A 124 24.28 -7.61 6.30
N PRO A 125 24.96 -6.87 7.19
CA PRO A 125 25.96 -5.87 6.79
C PRO A 125 27.17 -6.48 6.07
N GLY A 126 27.62 -7.68 6.46
CA GLY A 126 28.80 -8.33 5.88
C GLY A 126 28.50 -9.55 4.99
N TRP A 127 27.30 -10.10 5.05
CA TRP A 127 26.97 -11.37 4.37
C TRP A 127 25.51 -11.42 3.95
N TRP A 128 25.21 -12.17 2.89
CA TRP A 128 23.86 -12.47 2.46
C TRP A 128 23.70 -13.96 2.14
N GLN A 129 22.48 -14.48 2.29
CA GLN A 129 22.13 -15.86 1.99
C GLN A 129 20.77 -15.94 1.30
N ARG A 130 20.61 -16.95 0.45
CA ARG A 130 19.36 -17.29 -0.23
C ARG A 130 19.07 -18.78 -0.05
N TYR A 131 17.90 -19.06 0.47
CA TYR A 131 17.36 -20.39 0.66
C TYR A 131 16.20 -20.64 -0.30
N GLU A 132 16.10 -21.83 -0.85
CA GLU A 132 14.96 -22.32 -1.63
C GLU A 132 14.44 -23.60 -0.97
N ASN A 133 13.16 -23.60 -0.58
CA ASN A 133 12.54 -24.69 0.19
C ASN A 133 13.37 -25.16 1.39
N LYS A 134 13.95 -24.19 2.13
CA LYS A 134 14.82 -24.39 3.31
C LYS A 134 16.22 -24.91 3.02
N GLU A 135 16.60 -25.09 1.75
CA GLU A 135 17.96 -25.45 1.36
C GLU A 135 18.74 -24.20 0.94
N LEU A 136 19.97 -24.05 1.44
CA LEU A 136 20.85 -22.95 1.05
C LEU A 136 21.28 -23.14 -0.42
N VAL A 137 20.88 -22.21 -1.29
CA VAL A 137 21.19 -22.28 -2.73
C VAL A 137 22.23 -21.26 -3.18
N ALA A 138 22.38 -20.16 -2.45
CA ALA A 138 23.40 -19.16 -2.72
C ALA A 138 23.74 -18.37 -1.46
N GLU A 139 24.99 -17.91 -1.37
CA GLU A 139 25.45 -16.99 -0.35
C GLU A 139 26.69 -16.23 -0.81
N GLY A 140 27.03 -15.16 -0.10
CA GLY A 140 28.26 -14.41 -0.36
C GLY A 140 28.42 -13.20 0.56
N GLU A 141 29.55 -12.53 0.43
CA GLU A 141 29.82 -11.28 1.13
C GLU A 141 28.85 -10.19 0.65
N ASN A 142 28.41 -9.33 1.58
CA ASN A 142 27.68 -8.13 1.22
C ASN A 142 28.69 -7.00 0.95
N PRO A 143 28.86 -6.56 -0.31
CA PRO A 143 29.84 -5.53 -0.65
C PRO A 143 29.54 -4.19 0.02
N LEU A 144 28.28 -3.90 0.33
CA LEU A 144 27.84 -2.61 0.86
C LEU A 144 28.28 -2.37 2.30
N GLY A 145 28.64 -3.41 3.07
CA GLY A 145 29.03 -3.25 4.47
C GLY A 145 27.87 -2.83 5.41
N ILE A 146 26.67 -2.63 4.87
CA ILE A 146 25.45 -2.24 5.58
C ILE A 146 24.26 -3.02 5.03
N VAL A 147 23.19 -3.13 5.83
CA VAL A 147 21.94 -3.77 5.39
C VAL A 147 21.30 -2.89 4.32
N PRO A 148 21.03 -3.41 3.10
CA PRO A 148 20.60 -2.59 1.96
C PRO A 148 19.09 -2.31 1.98
N VAL A 149 18.54 -1.94 3.13
CA VAL A 149 17.11 -1.73 3.32
C VAL A 149 16.85 -0.37 3.95
N VAL A 150 15.93 0.37 3.34
CA VAL A 150 15.38 1.60 3.89
C VAL A 150 13.98 1.31 4.39
N HIS A 151 13.77 1.52 5.69
CA HIS A 151 12.48 1.37 6.33
C HIS A 151 11.74 2.71 6.38
N VAL A 152 10.45 2.71 6.01
CA VAL A 152 9.60 3.90 6.02
C VAL A 152 8.28 3.61 6.73
N GLN A 153 8.07 4.24 7.89
CA GLN A 153 6.77 4.22 8.56
C GLN A 153 5.76 5.10 7.84
N ASN A 154 4.52 4.61 7.72
CA ASN A 154 3.44 5.38 7.12
C ASN A 154 3.08 6.60 7.95
N ILE A 155 2.84 6.38 9.24
CA ILE A 155 2.71 7.40 10.27
C ILE A 155 3.65 6.99 11.39
N ALA A 156 4.48 7.92 11.84
CA ALA A 156 5.49 7.63 12.86
C ALA A 156 4.87 7.11 14.16
N GLN A 157 5.40 5.99 14.65
CA GLN A 157 5.02 5.38 15.93
C GLN A 157 6.29 5.13 16.76
N PRO A 158 6.47 5.84 17.90
CA PRO A 158 7.65 5.65 18.75
C PRO A 158 7.70 4.22 19.33
N TYR A 159 8.89 3.63 19.38
CA TYR A 159 9.19 2.29 19.94
C TYR A 159 8.61 1.10 19.17
N PHE A 160 8.05 1.31 17.99
CA PHE A 160 7.59 0.24 17.11
C PHE A 160 8.36 0.29 15.80
N TYR A 161 8.65 -0.88 15.23
CA TYR A 161 9.18 -0.96 13.86
C TYR A 161 8.08 -0.54 12.89
N GLU A 162 6.89 -1.10 13.05
CA GLU A 162 5.73 -0.72 12.27
C GLU A 162 5.26 0.70 12.62
N GLY A 163 4.78 1.41 11.61
CA GLY A 163 4.03 2.64 11.82
C GLY A 163 2.52 2.37 11.92
N ILE A 164 1.75 3.45 12.03
CA ILE A 164 0.28 3.36 12.08
C ILE A 164 -0.28 3.21 10.66
N SER A 165 -1.03 2.13 10.43
CA SER A 165 -1.80 1.90 9.20
C SER A 165 -3.03 2.81 9.13
N ASP A 166 -3.34 3.33 7.95
CA ASP A 166 -4.60 4.06 7.72
C ASP A 166 -5.78 3.09 7.60
N VAL A 167 -5.55 1.95 6.94
CA VAL A 167 -6.59 0.93 6.69
C VAL A 167 -6.89 0.12 7.95
N GLY A 168 -5.86 -0.20 8.74
CA GLY A 168 -5.99 -1.00 9.96
C GLY A 168 -6.98 -0.39 10.96
N GLN A 169 -7.07 0.95 11.01
CA GLN A 169 -8.03 1.66 11.86
C GLN A 169 -9.49 1.51 11.39
N LEU A 170 -9.70 1.20 10.11
CA LEU A 170 -11.02 1.08 9.49
C LEU A 170 -11.54 -0.36 9.50
N MET A 171 -10.68 -1.36 9.70
CA MET A 171 -11.06 -2.78 9.63
C MET A 171 -12.25 -3.12 10.53
N PRO A 172 -12.29 -2.74 11.83
CA PRO A 172 -13.43 -3.09 12.68
C PRO A 172 -14.75 -2.47 12.22
N LEU A 173 -14.71 -1.26 11.65
CA LEU A 173 -15.89 -0.59 11.10
C LEU A 173 -16.33 -1.24 9.78
N GLN A 174 -15.39 -1.64 8.95
CA GLN A 174 -15.66 -2.35 7.71
C GLN A 174 -16.28 -3.72 7.99
N ASP A 175 -15.80 -4.44 8.99
CA ASP A 175 -16.33 -5.75 9.39
C ASP A 175 -17.76 -5.63 9.95
N GLU A 176 -18.02 -4.64 10.80
CA GLU A 176 -19.37 -4.33 11.27
C GLU A 176 -20.29 -3.93 10.10
N LEU A 177 -19.83 -3.08 9.19
CA LEU A 177 -20.59 -2.68 8.01
C LEU A 177 -20.94 -3.89 7.12
N ASN A 178 -19.96 -4.75 6.84
CA ASN A 178 -20.15 -5.99 6.07
C ASN A 178 -21.16 -6.91 6.73
N THR A 179 -21.10 -7.04 8.06
CA THR A 179 -22.04 -7.83 8.86
C THR A 179 -23.45 -7.27 8.71
N ARG A 180 -23.65 -5.96 8.90
CA ARG A 180 -24.98 -5.34 8.80
C ARG A 180 -25.57 -5.39 7.39
N LEU A 181 -24.74 -5.21 6.37
CA LEU A 181 -25.20 -5.35 4.98
C LEU A 181 -25.59 -6.80 4.66
N SER A 182 -24.90 -7.79 5.24
CA SER A 182 -25.25 -9.21 5.11
C SER A 182 -26.57 -9.53 5.84
N ASP A 183 -26.74 -9.03 7.06
CA ASP A 183 -28.00 -9.13 7.83
C ASP A 183 -29.16 -8.52 7.04
N ARG A 184 -28.94 -7.36 6.41
CA ARG A 184 -29.90 -6.69 5.52
C ARG A 184 -30.33 -7.59 4.38
N ALA A 185 -29.36 -8.12 3.64
CA ALA A 185 -29.61 -8.95 2.47
C ALA A 185 -30.40 -10.21 2.87
N SER A 186 -30.04 -10.82 4.00
CA SER A 186 -30.77 -11.96 4.57
C SER A 186 -32.23 -11.59 4.88
N ARG A 187 -32.45 -10.46 5.57
CA ARG A 187 -33.80 -10.00 5.90
C ARG A 187 -34.64 -9.64 4.68
N ILE A 188 -34.07 -8.97 3.68
CA ILE A 188 -34.77 -8.68 2.42
C ILE A 188 -35.22 -10.00 1.76
N THR A 189 -34.34 -11.01 1.77
CA THR A 189 -34.67 -12.34 1.24
C THR A 189 -35.82 -12.99 2.01
N PHE A 190 -35.79 -12.96 3.34
CA PHE A 190 -36.88 -13.53 4.16
C PHE A 190 -38.18 -12.71 4.08
N GLY A 191 -38.09 -11.37 4.03
CA GLY A 191 -39.23 -10.46 3.93
C GLY A 191 -39.92 -10.50 2.56
N ALA A 192 -39.22 -10.93 1.51
CA ALA A 192 -39.84 -11.19 0.21
C ALA A 192 -40.86 -12.35 0.25
N PHE A 193 -40.78 -13.24 1.24
CA PHE A 193 -41.75 -14.30 1.45
C PHE A 193 -42.84 -13.85 2.41
N LYS A 194 -44.07 -13.74 1.90
CA LYS A 194 -45.26 -13.59 2.74
C LYS A 194 -45.67 -14.95 3.28
N MET A 195 -45.87 -15.05 4.59
CA MET A 195 -46.39 -16.24 5.23
C MET A 195 -47.84 -16.00 5.66
N TYR A 196 -48.66 -17.05 5.55
CA TYR A 196 -50.08 -16.99 5.91
C TYR A 196 -50.35 -18.03 7.00
N LEU A 197 -50.81 -17.57 8.16
CA LEU A 197 -51.30 -18.42 9.25
C LEU A 197 -52.80 -18.60 9.09
N ALA A 198 -53.23 -19.79 8.70
CA ALA A 198 -54.64 -20.15 8.62
C ALA A 198 -55.07 -20.89 9.90
N LYS A 199 -56.04 -20.34 10.63
CA LYS A 199 -56.65 -20.96 11.82
C LYS A 199 -58.07 -21.39 11.46
N GLY A 200 -58.44 -22.63 11.80
CA GLY A 200 -59.82 -23.12 11.59
C GLY A 200 -60.22 -23.37 10.14
N ILE A 201 -59.25 -23.51 9.22
CA ILE A 201 -59.47 -23.85 7.80
C ILE A 201 -58.85 -25.23 7.52
N GLU A 202 -59.66 -26.17 7.04
CA GLU A 202 -59.20 -27.51 6.67
C GLU A 202 -58.64 -27.55 5.22
N GLY A 203 -57.62 -28.39 4.99
CA GLY A 203 -57.08 -28.64 3.65
C GLY A 203 -56.30 -27.47 3.03
N VAL A 204 -55.71 -26.59 3.86
CA VAL A 204 -54.88 -25.47 3.40
C VAL A 204 -53.60 -25.95 2.71
N GLU A 205 -53.05 -27.09 3.15
CA GLU A 205 -51.83 -27.70 2.61
C GLU A 205 -51.96 -28.03 1.11
N ASP A 206 -53.16 -28.40 0.66
CA ASP A 206 -53.45 -28.79 -0.73
C ASP A 206 -53.87 -27.60 -1.61
N LYS A 207 -53.99 -26.39 -1.04
CA LYS A 207 -54.52 -25.20 -1.72
C LYS A 207 -53.54 -24.02 -1.62
N PRO A 208 -52.47 -24.00 -2.44
CA PRO A 208 -51.52 -22.89 -2.43
C PRO A 208 -52.21 -21.54 -2.70
N VAL A 209 -51.71 -20.50 -2.04
CA VAL A 209 -52.13 -19.11 -2.23
C VAL A 209 -51.73 -18.65 -3.63
N SER A 210 -52.69 -18.20 -4.43
CA SER A 210 -52.47 -17.70 -5.79
C SER A 210 -53.48 -16.60 -6.14
N PRO A 211 -53.15 -15.67 -7.05
CA PRO A 211 -54.10 -14.65 -7.51
C PRO A 211 -55.41 -15.27 -8.00
N GLY A 212 -56.55 -14.68 -7.60
CA GLY A 212 -57.89 -15.12 -7.99
C GLY A 212 -58.45 -16.33 -7.24
N ARG A 213 -57.73 -16.90 -6.25
CA ARG A 213 -58.20 -18.04 -5.46
C ARG A 213 -59.01 -17.58 -4.24
N MET A 214 -60.18 -18.18 -4.04
CA MET A 214 -61.04 -17.93 -2.88
C MET A 214 -61.01 -19.14 -1.94
N TRP A 215 -60.88 -18.88 -0.64
CA TRP A 215 -60.98 -19.91 0.40
C TRP A 215 -62.31 -19.75 1.13
N CYS A 216 -63.01 -20.86 1.36
CA CYS A 216 -64.31 -20.89 2.01
C CYS A 216 -64.26 -21.92 3.15
N THR A 217 -64.92 -21.62 4.25
CA THR A 217 -65.04 -22.48 5.43
C THR A 217 -66.35 -22.20 6.13
N ASP A 218 -66.93 -23.23 6.73
CA ASP A 218 -68.17 -23.12 7.51
C ASP A 218 -67.89 -22.79 8.99
N ASN A 219 -66.62 -22.75 9.38
CA ASN A 219 -66.19 -22.39 10.73
C ASN A 219 -66.23 -20.86 10.94
N PRO A 220 -67.11 -20.34 11.82
CA PRO A 220 -67.24 -18.90 12.05
C PRO A 220 -66.01 -18.28 12.73
N ASP A 221 -65.18 -19.08 13.39
CA ASP A 221 -63.97 -18.64 14.10
C ASP A 221 -62.71 -18.73 13.22
N ALA A 222 -62.84 -19.03 11.92
CA ALA A 222 -61.71 -19.18 11.03
C ALA A 222 -61.07 -17.84 10.64
N THR A 223 -59.74 -17.76 10.71
CA THR A 223 -58.98 -16.55 10.37
C THR A 223 -57.77 -16.88 9.50
N ILE A 224 -57.38 -15.92 8.65
CA ILE A 224 -56.11 -15.93 7.92
C ILE A 224 -55.36 -14.66 8.31
N GLU A 225 -54.20 -14.83 8.91
CA GLU A 225 -53.31 -13.75 9.31
C GLU A 225 -52.06 -13.78 8.41
N GLU A 226 -51.74 -12.67 7.75
CA GLU A 226 -50.46 -12.52 7.07
C GLU A 226 -49.39 -12.09 8.09
N PHE A 227 -48.23 -12.74 8.03
CA PHE A 227 -47.05 -12.32 8.79
C PHE A 227 -45.79 -12.49 7.93
N GLY A 228 -44.76 -11.71 8.27
CA GLY A 228 -43.64 -11.46 7.35
C GLY A 228 -43.92 -10.27 6.44
N GLY A 229 -43.11 -10.11 5.40
CA GLY A 229 -43.17 -8.94 4.49
C GLY A 229 -42.04 -7.93 4.69
N ASP A 230 -41.96 -6.98 3.75
CA ASP A 230 -40.97 -5.91 3.72
C ASP A 230 -41.43 -4.73 4.58
N SER A 231 -41.12 -4.78 5.87
CA SER A 231 -41.33 -3.66 6.80
C SER A 231 -40.08 -2.79 6.84
N SER A 232 -40.26 -1.45 6.83
CA SER A 232 -39.13 -0.53 6.88
C SER A 232 -38.38 -0.65 8.21
N VAL A 233 -37.05 -0.70 8.15
CA VAL A 233 -36.16 -0.81 9.32
C VAL A 233 -35.27 0.44 9.42
N PRO A 234 -35.83 1.60 9.80
CA PRO A 234 -35.10 2.88 9.77
C PRO A 234 -33.91 2.92 10.74
N SER A 235 -33.94 2.13 11.82
CA SER A 235 -32.84 2.01 12.77
C SER A 235 -31.58 1.41 12.14
N GLU A 236 -31.74 0.47 11.21
CA GLU A 236 -30.64 -0.15 10.49
C GLU A 236 -30.01 0.82 9.50
N ASP A 237 -30.83 1.54 8.72
CA ASP A 237 -30.33 2.59 7.82
C ASP A 237 -29.55 3.66 8.59
N LYS A 238 -30.07 4.06 9.76
CA LYS A 238 -29.40 5.00 10.65
C LYS A 238 -28.05 4.46 11.11
N HIS A 239 -27.99 3.23 11.62
CA HIS A 239 -26.75 2.60 12.08
C HIS A 239 -25.71 2.47 10.96
N ILE A 240 -26.11 2.03 9.77
CA ILE A 240 -25.20 1.94 8.62
C ILE A 240 -24.64 3.31 8.24
N ASN A 241 -25.46 4.36 8.29
CA ASN A 241 -24.99 5.72 8.03
C ASN A 241 -24.05 6.22 9.13
N GLU A 242 -24.33 5.93 10.41
CA GLU A 242 -23.44 6.26 11.53
C GLU A 242 -22.06 5.58 11.38
N ILE A 243 -22.02 4.32 10.93
CA ILE A 243 -20.75 3.62 10.63
C ILE A 243 -20.00 4.31 9.48
N ARG A 244 -20.68 4.65 8.38
CA ARG A 244 -20.05 5.34 7.24
C ARG A 244 -19.50 6.70 7.65
N GLU A 245 -20.24 7.48 8.44
CA GLU A 245 -19.76 8.75 8.98
C GLU A 245 -18.55 8.56 9.91
N ALA A 246 -18.54 7.49 10.72
CA ALA A 246 -17.39 7.16 11.55
C ALA A 246 -16.17 6.81 10.69
N MET A 247 -16.34 6.06 9.60
CA MET A 247 -15.27 5.75 8.65
C MET A 247 -14.72 7.01 7.97
N ASP A 248 -15.57 7.95 7.54
CA ASP A 248 -15.14 9.23 6.96
C ASP A 248 -14.31 10.05 7.98
N LYS A 249 -14.78 10.12 9.23
CA LYS A 249 -14.08 10.84 10.32
C LYS A 249 -12.73 10.20 10.66
N ILE A 250 -12.67 8.88 10.78
CA ILE A 250 -11.43 8.16 11.12
C ILE A 250 -10.45 8.22 9.96
N SER A 251 -10.89 7.91 8.73
CA SER A 251 -10.02 7.95 7.54
C SER A 251 -9.47 9.36 7.28
N GLY A 252 -10.21 10.40 7.69
CA GLY A 252 -9.88 11.79 7.38
C GLY A 252 -10.04 12.11 5.89
N VAL A 253 -10.67 11.21 5.12
CA VAL A 253 -11.01 11.40 3.71
C VAL A 253 -12.30 12.20 3.63
N THR A 254 -12.26 13.31 2.91
CA THR A 254 -13.45 14.16 2.80
C THR A 254 -14.50 13.50 1.88
N PRO A 255 -15.80 13.47 2.25
CA PRO A 255 -16.87 12.87 1.43
C PRO A 255 -17.00 13.46 0.00
N VAL A 256 -16.47 14.66 -0.21
CA VAL A 256 -16.36 15.30 -1.54
C VAL A 256 -15.53 14.45 -2.51
N VAL A 257 -14.42 13.86 -2.03
CA VAL A 257 -13.55 12.98 -2.83
C VAL A 257 -14.20 11.64 -3.10
N ALA A 258 -15.01 11.14 -2.15
CA ALA A 258 -15.80 9.92 -2.32
C ALA A 258 -16.99 10.09 -3.29
N GLY A 259 -17.16 11.27 -3.90
CA GLY A 259 -18.21 11.54 -4.89
C GLY A 259 -19.61 11.77 -4.30
N VAL A 260 -19.72 11.89 -2.97
CA VAL A 260 -21.01 12.08 -2.25
C VAL A 260 -21.55 13.50 -2.41
N LEU A 261 -20.68 14.48 -2.68
CA LEU A 261 -21.03 15.91 -2.75
C LEU A 261 -20.86 16.50 -4.16
N LYS A 262 -21.32 15.83 -5.21
CA LYS A 262 -21.22 16.34 -6.60
C LYS A 262 -21.90 17.70 -6.83
N ASN A 263 -22.92 18.05 -6.04
CA ASN A 263 -23.79 19.22 -6.31
C ASN A 263 -23.52 20.45 -5.40
N LYS A 264 -22.54 20.41 -4.49
CA LYS A 264 -22.23 21.55 -3.59
C LYS A 264 -20.91 22.27 -3.91
N LEU A 265 -20.11 21.76 -4.85
CA LEU A 265 -18.82 22.34 -5.22
C LEU A 265 -18.93 23.71 -5.90
N GLY A 266 -20.02 23.99 -6.62
CA GLY A 266 -20.19 25.24 -7.38
C GLY A 266 -20.14 26.54 -6.56
N ASN A 267 -20.37 26.46 -5.25
CA ASN A 267 -20.32 27.60 -4.31
C ASN A 267 -19.11 27.59 -3.35
N LEU A 268 -18.24 26.57 -3.41
CA LEU A 268 -17.06 26.42 -2.53
C LEU A 268 -15.76 26.87 -3.25
N THR A 269 -15.87 27.84 -4.17
CA THR A 269 -14.80 28.26 -5.09
C THR A 269 -13.71 29.14 -4.49
N SER A 270 -13.73 29.42 -3.18
CA SER A 270 -12.61 30.11 -2.53
C SER A 270 -11.54 29.12 -2.08
N GLY A 271 -10.26 29.41 -2.34
CA GLY A 271 -9.14 28.56 -1.91
C GLY A 271 -9.14 28.27 -0.40
N VAL A 272 -9.73 29.15 0.41
CA VAL A 272 -9.92 28.96 1.86
C VAL A 272 -11.00 27.91 2.16
N ALA A 273 -12.14 27.94 1.47
CA ALA A 273 -13.20 26.94 1.65
C ALA A 273 -12.73 25.54 1.21
N LEU A 274 -11.93 25.48 0.14
CA LEU A 274 -11.27 24.25 -0.30
C LEU A 274 -10.30 23.72 0.78
N LYS A 275 -9.43 24.58 1.32
CA LYS A 275 -8.52 24.23 2.43
C LYS A 275 -9.26 23.71 3.66
N MET A 276 -10.36 24.36 4.06
CA MET A 276 -11.19 23.90 5.18
C MET A 276 -11.81 22.52 4.91
N THR A 277 -12.31 22.31 3.68
CA THR A 277 -12.91 21.04 3.24
C THR A 277 -11.90 19.89 3.27
N TYR A 278 -10.64 20.17 2.96
CA TYR A 278 -9.55 19.18 2.90
C TYR A 278 -8.65 19.15 4.14
N MET A 279 -8.97 19.88 5.21
CA MET A 279 -8.04 20.06 6.34
C MET A 279 -7.57 18.73 6.96
N GLY A 280 -8.46 17.74 7.08
CA GLY A 280 -8.12 16.40 7.56
C GLY A 280 -7.13 15.66 6.64
N MET A 281 -7.40 15.68 5.33
CA MET A 281 -6.51 15.08 4.33
C MET A 281 -5.16 15.78 4.26
N LEU A 282 -5.14 17.11 4.27
CA LEU A 282 -3.91 17.90 4.25
C LEU A 282 -3.05 17.60 5.47
N ALA A 283 -3.65 17.54 6.67
CA ALA A 283 -2.93 17.19 7.88
C ALA A 283 -2.30 15.78 7.81
N ARG A 284 -3.00 14.78 7.26
CA ARG A 284 -2.44 13.44 7.03
C ARG A 284 -1.33 13.47 5.98
N THR A 285 -1.53 14.17 4.86
CA THR A 285 -0.53 14.33 3.80
C THR A 285 0.75 14.95 4.35
N THR A 286 0.68 16.02 5.14
CA THR A 286 1.87 16.65 5.73
C THR A 286 2.64 15.70 6.65
N ARG A 287 1.95 14.91 7.48
CA ARG A 287 2.62 13.89 8.32
C ARG A 287 3.35 12.84 7.49
N LYS A 288 2.73 12.38 6.40
CA LYS A 288 3.35 11.43 5.47
C LYS A 288 4.50 12.05 4.69
N GLN A 289 4.38 13.30 4.24
CA GLN A 289 5.47 14.00 3.56
C GLN A 289 6.74 14.04 4.41
N PHE A 290 6.60 14.14 5.74
CA PHE A 290 7.74 14.02 6.64
C PHE A 290 8.39 12.62 6.60
N THR A 291 7.64 11.55 6.90
CA THR A 291 8.23 10.20 6.96
C THR A 291 8.71 9.69 5.61
N TYR A 292 7.92 9.86 4.56
CA TYR A 292 8.27 9.45 3.21
C TYR A 292 9.35 10.36 2.61
N GLY A 293 9.41 11.64 2.99
CA GLY A 293 10.49 12.53 2.60
C GLY A 293 11.84 12.04 3.12
N GLU A 294 11.92 11.70 4.41
CA GLU A 294 13.14 11.12 4.99
C GLU A 294 13.46 9.74 4.38
N GLY A 295 12.46 8.89 4.15
CA GLY A 295 12.64 7.61 3.47
C GLY A 295 13.23 7.74 2.06
N VAL A 296 12.72 8.69 1.26
CA VAL A 296 13.25 8.95 -0.09
C VAL A 296 14.69 9.47 -0.03
N LYS A 297 15.02 10.37 0.91
CA LYS A 297 16.40 10.82 1.11
C LYS A 297 17.32 9.64 1.43
N GLU A 298 16.89 8.75 2.30
CA GLU A 298 17.69 7.59 2.71
C GLU A 298 17.87 6.58 1.57
N ILE A 299 16.85 6.37 0.72
CA ILE A 299 17.00 5.60 -0.52
C ILE A 299 18.06 6.24 -1.42
N CYS A 300 18.01 7.56 -1.63
CA CYS A 300 19.00 8.27 -2.45
C CYS A 300 20.42 8.17 -1.86
N ARG A 301 20.57 8.26 -0.52
CA ARG A 301 21.84 8.04 0.17
C ARG A 301 22.38 6.63 -0.05
N LEU A 302 21.53 5.62 0.07
CA LEU A 302 21.90 4.22 -0.11
C LEU A 302 22.27 3.91 -1.57
N VAL A 303 21.60 4.53 -2.54
CA VAL A 303 21.96 4.44 -3.96
C VAL A 303 23.34 5.05 -4.23
N LEU A 304 23.61 6.27 -3.75
CA LEU A 304 24.95 6.88 -3.91
C LEU A 304 26.03 6.12 -3.16
N HIS A 305 25.71 5.56 -1.99
CA HIS A 305 26.61 4.68 -1.27
C HIS A 305 26.93 3.42 -2.07
N THR A 306 25.93 2.80 -2.68
CA THR A 306 26.08 1.62 -3.55
C THR A 306 27.02 1.92 -4.71
N LEU A 307 26.83 3.05 -5.39
CA LEU A 307 27.67 3.47 -6.52
C LEU A 307 29.12 3.77 -6.09
N ASP A 308 29.32 4.36 -4.92
CA ASP A 308 30.64 4.65 -4.37
C ASP A 308 31.39 3.38 -3.98
N VAL A 309 30.71 2.48 -3.25
CA VAL A 309 31.23 1.17 -2.83
C VAL A 309 31.64 0.32 -4.03
N CYS A 310 30.78 0.28 -5.03
CA CYS A 310 31.05 -0.48 -6.25
C CYS A 310 32.01 0.24 -7.21
N GLY A 311 32.56 1.41 -6.83
CA GLY A 311 33.57 2.11 -7.62
C GLY A 311 33.05 2.76 -8.91
N VAL A 312 31.73 2.84 -9.10
CA VAL A 312 31.10 3.44 -10.29
C VAL A 312 31.09 4.97 -10.20
N TYR A 313 30.72 5.51 -9.04
CA TYR A 313 30.67 6.95 -8.81
C TYR A 313 31.08 7.30 -7.39
N ARG A 314 32.29 7.85 -7.25
CA ARG A 314 32.87 8.17 -5.95
C ARG A 314 32.17 9.36 -5.32
N THR A 315 31.69 9.19 -4.10
CA THR A 315 31.02 10.23 -3.33
C THR A 315 31.39 10.12 -1.87
N LYS A 316 31.51 11.25 -1.19
CA LYS A 316 31.71 11.30 0.27
C LYS A 316 30.36 11.31 0.99
N PRO A 317 30.26 10.83 2.24
CA PRO A 317 29.02 10.92 3.01
C PRO A 317 28.44 12.34 3.09
N SER A 318 29.28 13.37 3.18
CA SER A 318 28.86 14.78 3.19
C SER A 318 28.27 15.29 1.87
N GLU A 319 28.46 14.55 0.76
CA GLU A 319 27.94 14.89 -0.57
C GLU A 319 26.58 14.21 -0.84
N ARG A 320 26.08 13.39 0.11
CA ARG A 320 24.83 12.61 -0.01
C ARG A 320 23.69 13.29 0.76
N GLU A 321 23.60 14.61 0.67
CA GLU A 321 22.50 15.36 1.28
C GLU A 321 21.45 15.73 0.23
N PHE A 322 20.20 15.43 0.55
CA PHE A 322 19.08 15.56 -0.38
C PHE A 322 17.95 16.38 0.22
N GLU A 323 17.38 17.26 -0.60
CA GLU A 323 16.13 17.96 -0.31
C GLU A 323 15.00 17.30 -1.11
N VAL A 324 13.93 16.87 -0.43
CA VAL A 324 12.74 16.32 -1.10
C VAL A 324 11.66 17.38 -1.08
N ARG A 325 11.27 17.85 -2.27
CA ARG A 325 10.21 18.83 -2.46
C ARG A 325 8.94 18.13 -2.93
N PHE A 326 7.88 18.24 -2.15
CA PHE A 326 6.56 17.76 -2.53
C PHE A 326 5.77 18.89 -3.20
N ALA A 327 5.08 18.57 -4.29
CA ALA A 327 4.15 19.51 -4.92
C ALA A 327 3.01 19.88 -3.97
N ASN A 328 2.44 21.07 -4.14
CA ASN A 328 1.26 21.47 -3.39
C ASN A 328 0.09 20.52 -3.71
N PRO A 329 -0.56 19.90 -2.70
CA PRO A 329 -1.65 18.95 -2.92
C PRO A 329 -2.97 19.60 -3.36
N LEU A 330 -3.13 20.92 -3.28
CA LEU A 330 -4.34 21.61 -3.71
C LEU A 330 -4.26 22.08 -5.16
N PRO A 331 -5.37 22.07 -5.92
CA PRO A 331 -5.41 22.73 -7.22
C PRO A 331 -5.22 24.23 -7.00
N GLU A 332 -4.12 24.75 -7.53
CA GLU A 332 -3.79 26.17 -7.43
C GLU A 332 -4.41 26.94 -8.59
N ASN A 333 -4.97 28.11 -8.30
CA ASN A 333 -5.29 29.07 -9.34
C ASN A 333 -3.99 29.75 -9.78
N MET A 334 -3.60 29.54 -11.05
CA MET A 334 -2.37 30.11 -11.61
C MET A 334 -2.32 31.64 -11.47
N MET A 335 -3.46 32.33 -11.54
CA MET A 335 -3.50 33.78 -11.31
C MET A 335 -3.16 34.16 -9.87
N GLU A 336 -3.69 33.44 -8.88
CA GLU A 336 -3.34 33.69 -7.47
C GLU A 336 -1.85 33.46 -7.21
N ARG A 337 -1.27 32.42 -7.84
CA ARG A 337 0.16 32.10 -7.70
C ARG A 337 1.07 33.15 -8.33
N LEU A 338 0.71 33.65 -9.51
CA LEU A 338 1.46 34.72 -10.17
C LEU A 338 1.36 36.04 -9.40
N GLU A 339 0.21 36.32 -8.81
CA GLU A 339 0.01 37.52 -7.99
C GLU A 339 0.81 37.44 -6.67
N GLU A 340 0.82 36.27 -6.01
CA GLU A 340 1.68 36.03 -4.84
C GLU A 340 3.17 36.22 -5.18
N ALA A 341 3.61 35.67 -6.32
CA ALA A 341 4.98 35.84 -6.79
C ALA A 341 5.32 37.31 -7.10
N ARG A 342 4.37 38.07 -7.66
CA ARG A 342 4.52 39.52 -7.90
C ARG A 342 4.70 40.28 -6.58
N ILE A 343 3.86 40.00 -5.58
CA ILE A 343 3.94 40.61 -4.25
C ILE A 343 5.27 40.26 -3.56
N LYS A 344 5.70 38.99 -3.61
CA LYS A 344 6.99 38.55 -3.06
C LYS A 344 8.18 39.26 -3.72
N LYS A 345 8.12 39.47 -5.04
CA LYS A 345 9.13 40.25 -5.78
C LYS A 345 9.16 41.71 -5.32
N GLU A 346 8.01 42.33 -5.10
CA GLU A 346 7.89 43.69 -4.56
C GLU A 346 8.43 43.80 -3.13
N LEU A 347 8.31 42.73 -2.33
CA LEU A 347 8.87 42.60 -0.97
C LEU A 347 10.37 42.27 -0.95
N GLY A 348 11.02 42.14 -2.11
CA GLY A 348 12.47 41.94 -2.22
C GLY A 348 12.95 40.49 -2.20
N VAL A 349 12.08 39.50 -2.42
CA VAL A 349 12.46 38.09 -2.57
C VAL A 349 13.27 37.90 -3.86
N SER A 350 14.32 37.07 -3.82
CA SER A 350 15.19 36.83 -4.98
C SER A 350 14.45 36.16 -6.14
N GLN A 351 14.82 36.54 -7.37
CA GLN A 351 14.20 36.01 -8.58
C GLN A 351 14.44 34.50 -8.75
N GLU A 352 15.59 33.99 -8.32
CA GLU A 352 15.91 32.56 -8.32
C GLU A 352 14.98 31.78 -7.40
N LEU A 353 14.72 32.28 -6.18
CA LEU A 353 13.80 31.63 -5.25
C LEU A 353 12.38 31.61 -5.82
N LEU A 354 11.92 32.72 -6.40
CA LEU A 354 10.61 32.84 -7.04
C LEU A 354 10.43 31.88 -8.21
N LEU A 355 11.42 31.75 -9.08
CA LEU A 355 11.38 30.81 -10.21
C LEU A 355 11.35 29.37 -9.69
N SER A 356 12.15 29.06 -8.67
CA SER A 356 12.15 27.73 -8.04
C SER A 356 10.81 27.38 -7.36
N GLU A 357 10.15 28.35 -6.71
CA GLU A 357 8.81 28.19 -6.12
C GLU A 357 7.75 28.00 -7.20
N LEU A 358 7.94 28.64 -8.37
CA LEU A 358 7.05 28.49 -9.52
C LEU A 358 7.32 27.22 -10.34
N GLY A 359 8.42 26.51 -10.08
CA GLY A 359 8.81 25.28 -10.77
C GLY A 359 9.52 25.51 -12.11
N TYR A 360 10.19 26.65 -12.28
CA TYR A 360 11.00 27.01 -13.46
C TYR A 360 12.50 26.89 -13.22
#